data_AF-A0A4U6V4I9-F1
#
_entry.id   AF-A0A4U6V4I9-F1
#
_cell.length_a   1.000
_cell.length_b   1.000
_cell.length_c   1.000
_cell.angle_alpha   90.00
_cell.angle_beta   90.00
_cell.angle_gamma   90.00
#
_symmetry.space_group_name_H-M   'P 1'
#
loop_
_entity.id
_entity.type
_entity.pdbx_description
1 polymer ?
#
loop_
_entity_poly.entity_id
_entity_poly.type
_entity_poly.pdbx_seq_one_letter_code
_entity_poly.pdbx_strand_id
1 'polypeptide(L)'
;MNAAFILQRGFVDNLSIKYLKQKHKKVLCADVEMTKFAKVEQLLKMLKEIGVPSEHIYNLILQRQCPVCPMHKISGYKKYDVSKPMHIRAALERHLKHGPMVAVFWISANYDDCMKNGVVYRFIHIRPLRDKEISDAKVRISHAVCVVNFGIEEDVPFLLFRLDIAGWPEFGRVEMQSNM
;
A
#
# COMPACT_ATOMS: atom_id res chain seq x y z
N MET A 1 5.43 4.95 1.20
CA MET A 1 5.13 5.81 2.37
C MET A 1 6.20 6.88 2.61
N ASN A 2 7.50 6.55 2.58
CA ASN A 2 8.57 7.56 2.68
C ASN A 2 8.48 8.65 1.59
N ALA A 3 8.07 8.28 0.37
CA ALA A 3 8.03 9.19 -0.77
C ALA A 3 7.20 10.48 -0.54
N ALA A 4 6.06 10.41 0.14
CA ALA A 4 5.25 11.60 0.41
C ALA A 4 5.94 12.55 1.42
N PHE A 5 6.66 12.00 2.41
CA PHE A 5 7.42 12.79 3.40
C PHE A 5 8.70 13.37 2.79
N ILE A 6 9.36 12.65 1.89
CA ILE A 6 10.49 13.15 1.10
C ILE A 6 10.01 14.36 0.28
N LEU A 7 8.94 14.20 -0.50
CA LEU A 7 8.44 15.24 -1.40
C LEU A 7 7.91 16.48 -0.68
N GLN A 8 7.25 16.32 0.48
CA GLN A 8 6.61 17.44 1.17
C GLN A 8 7.47 18.07 2.27
N ARG A 9 8.39 17.31 2.87
CA ARG A 9 9.12 17.73 4.07
C ARG A 9 10.63 17.53 3.99
N GLY A 10 11.16 17.09 2.84
CA GLY A 10 12.59 16.78 2.67
C GLY A 10 13.08 15.69 3.62
N PHE A 11 12.18 14.86 4.15
CA PHE A 11 12.51 13.84 5.14
C PHE A 11 13.14 12.63 4.45
N VAL A 12 14.44 12.42 4.65
CA VAL A 12 15.22 11.39 3.93
C VAL A 12 15.26 10.06 4.67
N ASP A 13 14.92 10.04 5.96
CA ASP A 13 14.98 8.83 6.77
C ASP A 13 13.88 7.82 6.39
N ASN A 14 14.17 6.54 6.62
CA ASN A 14 13.19 5.49 6.44
C ASN A 14 12.23 5.44 7.64
N LEU A 15 10.91 5.41 7.38
CA LEU A 15 9.90 5.20 8.43
C LEU A 15 9.91 3.75 8.91
N SER A 16 9.65 3.54 10.20
CA SER A 16 9.76 2.21 10.81
C SER A 16 8.55 1.31 10.52
N ILE A 17 8.74 0.36 9.61
CA ILE A 17 7.76 -0.72 9.36
C ILE A 17 7.64 -1.63 10.58
N LYS A 18 8.73 -1.84 11.33
CA LYS A 18 8.73 -2.68 12.55
C LYS A 18 7.81 -2.09 13.62
N TYR A 19 7.89 -0.78 13.85
CA TYR A 19 6.97 -0.08 14.75
C TYR A 19 5.52 -0.28 14.32
N LEU A 20 5.21 -0.04 13.03
CA LEU A 20 3.85 -0.19 12.51
C LEU A 20 3.28 -1.58 12.73
N LYS A 21 4.05 -2.64 12.45
CA LYS A 21 3.63 -4.03 12.67
C LYS A 21 3.29 -4.30 14.14
N GLN A 22 4.16 -3.89 15.07
CA GLN A 22 3.92 -4.10 16.50
C GLN A 22 2.75 -3.28 17.02
N LYS A 23 2.66 -2.00 16.60
CA LYS A 23 1.59 -1.10 17.05
C LYS A 23 0.24 -1.52 16.49
N HIS A 24 0.18 -2.01 15.25
CA HIS A 24 -1.05 -2.48 14.60
C HIS A 24 -1.66 -3.64 15.37
N LYS A 25 -0.85 -4.62 15.78
CA LYS A 25 -1.31 -5.71 16.65
C LYS A 25 -1.91 -5.18 17.96
N LYS A 26 -1.27 -4.22 18.62
CA LYS A 26 -1.76 -3.63 19.88
C LYS A 26 -3.08 -2.87 19.70
N VAL A 27 -3.20 -2.09 18.62
CA VAL A 27 -4.41 -1.33 18.31
C VAL A 27 -5.58 -2.28 18.05
N LEU A 28 -5.38 -3.33 17.25
CA LEU A 28 -6.43 -4.32 16.99
C LEU A 28 -6.89 -5.09 18.24
N CYS A 29 -6.02 -5.27 19.24
CA CYS A 29 -6.41 -5.86 20.52
C CYS A 29 -7.20 -4.89 21.41
N ALA A 30 -6.95 -3.58 21.29
CA ALA A 30 -7.55 -2.57 22.18
C ALA A 30 -8.84 -1.95 21.60
N ASP A 31 -8.96 -1.90 20.27
CA ASP A 31 -10.09 -1.31 19.55
C ASP A 31 -10.64 -2.30 18.52
N VAL A 32 -11.71 -2.99 18.90
CA VAL A 32 -12.37 -3.99 18.03
C VAL A 32 -13.00 -3.32 16.81
N GLU A 33 -13.39 -2.05 16.86
CA GLU A 33 -13.98 -1.34 15.73
C GLU A 33 -12.98 -1.18 14.57
N MET A 34 -11.68 -1.14 14.87
CA MET A 34 -10.63 -1.11 13.86
C MET A 34 -10.67 -2.34 12.94
N THR A 35 -11.16 -3.48 13.43
CA THR A 35 -11.28 -4.71 12.62
C THR A 35 -12.28 -4.59 11.48
N LYS A 36 -13.23 -3.65 11.55
CA LYS A 36 -14.23 -3.40 10.50
C LYS A 36 -13.65 -2.73 9.24
N PHE A 37 -12.45 -2.14 9.34
CA PHE A 37 -11.79 -1.48 8.21
C PHE A 37 -10.87 -2.46 7.47
N ALA A 38 -10.66 -2.25 6.17
CA ALA A 38 -9.64 -2.99 5.42
C ALA A 38 -8.22 -2.69 5.96
N LYS A 39 -7.29 -3.65 5.84
CA LYS A 39 -5.92 -3.56 6.41
C LYS A 39 -5.19 -2.24 6.06
N VAL A 40 -5.28 -1.78 4.82
CA VAL A 40 -4.66 -0.50 4.40
C VAL A 40 -5.31 0.70 5.08
N GLU A 41 -6.64 0.67 5.25
CA GLU A 41 -7.35 1.76 5.94
C GLU A 41 -7.03 1.80 7.43
N GLN A 42 -6.92 0.63 8.07
CA GLN A 42 -6.46 0.53 9.45
C GLN A 42 -5.10 1.20 9.62
N LEU A 43 -4.15 0.91 8.71
CA LEU A 43 -2.82 1.52 8.72
C LEU A 43 -2.88 3.03 8.49
N LEU A 44 -3.66 3.51 7.52
CA LEU A 44 -3.81 4.95 7.25
C LEU A 44 -4.42 5.71 8.44
N LYS A 45 -5.42 5.14 9.11
CA LYS A 45 -5.99 5.69 10.35
C LYS A 45 -4.94 5.77 11.46
N MET A 46 -4.22 4.68 11.70
CA MET A 46 -3.13 4.67 12.68
C MET A 46 -2.07 5.73 12.38
N LEU A 47 -1.69 5.91 11.11
CA LEU A 47 -0.74 6.94 10.70
C LEU A 47 -1.27 8.36 10.93
N LYS A 48 -2.58 8.57 10.81
CA LYS A 48 -3.21 9.86 11.08
C LYS A 48 -3.25 10.18 12.57
N GLU A 49 -3.65 9.20 13.40
CA GLU A 49 -3.91 9.41 14.82
C GLU A 49 -2.64 9.28 15.67
N ILE A 50 -1.84 8.24 15.41
CA ILE A 50 -0.67 7.86 16.20
C ILE A 50 0.61 8.31 15.50
N GLY A 51 0.70 8.09 14.19
CA GLY A 51 1.90 8.33 13.39
C GLY A 51 2.89 7.17 13.42
N VAL A 52 4.07 7.40 12.87
CA VAL A 52 5.17 6.44 12.80
C VAL A 52 6.52 7.15 12.98
N PRO A 53 7.46 6.61 13.77
CA PRO A 53 8.81 7.18 13.89
C PRO A 53 9.69 6.78 12.70
N SER A 54 10.85 7.41 12.56
CA SER A 54 11.91 6.88 11.71
C SER A 54 12.45 5.55 12.29
N GLU A 55 13.03 4.70 11.44
CA GLU A 55 13.64 3.43 11.85
C GLU A 55 14.78 3.66 12.84
N HIS A 56 15.59 4.70 12.64
CA HIS A 56 16.66 5.07 13.56
C HIS A 56 16.13 5.42 14.95
N ILE A 57 15.14 6.31 15.04
CA ILE A 57 14.50 6.70 16.30
C ILE A 57 13.87 5.49 16.98
N TYR A 58 13.20 4.62 16.21
CA TYR A 58 12.60 3.42 16.76
C TYR A 58 13.63 2.47 17.39
N ASN A 59 14.79 2.30 16.76
CA ASN A 59 15.87 1.48 17.32
C ASN A 59 16.41 2.08 18.63
N LEU A 60 16.57 3.40 18.72
CA LEU A 60 16.99 4.07 19.97
C LEU A 60 15.95 3.90 21.09
N ILE A 61 14.66 3.92 20.76
CA ILE A 61 13.57 3.68 21.73
C ILE A 61 13.67 2.25 22.28
N LEU A 62 13.89 1.25 21.42
CA LEU A 62 14.05 -0.14 21.86
C LEU A 62 15.26 -0.30 22.81
N GLN A 63 16.30 0.51 22.61
CA GLN A 63 17.48 0.56 23.47
C GLN A 63 17.31 1.44 24.73
N ARG A 64 16.13 2.05 24.91
CA ARG A 64 15.82 3.02 26.00
C ARG A 64 16.74 4.25 26.00
N GLN A 65 17.33 4.58 24.84
CA GLN A 65 18.27 5.68 24.68
C GLN A 65 17.61 6.98 24.18
N CYS A 66 16.31 6.92 23.85
CA CYS A 66 15.57 8.09 23.37
C CYS A 66 14.27 8.25 24.17
N PRO A 67 14.14 9.31 25.00
CA PRO A 67 12.92 9.56 25.77
C PRO A 67 11.81 10.22 24.95
N VAL A 68 12.15 10.85 23.82
CA VAL A 68 11.18 11.54 22.95
C VAL A 68 11.05 10.77 21.64
N CYS A 69 9.83 10.38 21.28
CA CYS A 69 9.55 9.68 20.03
C CYS A 69 8.92 10.67 19.03
N PRO A 70 9.71 11.37 18.19
CA PRO A 70 9.14 12.17 17.12
C PRO A 70 8.32 11.27 16.18
N MET A 71 7.02 11.55 16.09
CA MET A 71 6.07 10.79 15.28
C MET A 71 5.74 11.55 13.99
N HIS A 72 5.89 10.88 12.85
CA HIS A 72 5.46 11.38 11.56
C HIS A 72 4.02 10.96 11.31
N LYS A 73 3.11 11.95 11.22
CA LYS A 73 1.69 11.74 10.98
C LYS A 73 1.28 12.22 9.59
N ILE A 74 0.27 11.58 9.03
CA ILE A 74 -0.45 12.12 7.86
C ILE A 74 -1.61 13.00 8.35
N SER A 75 -1.92 14.08 7.62
CA SER A 75 -3.07 14.94 7.94
C SER A 75 -4.40 14.27 7.57
N GLY A 76 -4.38 13.44 6.54
CA GLY A 76 -5.54 12.69 6.06
C GLY A 76 -5.22 11.91 4.79
N TYR A 77 -6.23 11.23 4.27
CA TYR A 77 -6.16 10.48 3.02
C TYR A 77 -7.51 10.57 2.29
N LYS A 78 -7.47 10.47 0.97
CA LYS A 78 -8.65 10.43 0.11
C LYS A 78 -8.66 9.11 -0.65
N LYS A 79 -9.82 8.45 -0.68
CA LYS A 79 -10.02 7.25 -1.48
C LYS A 79 -10.50 7.63 -2.87
N TYR A 80 -9.98 6.94 -3.87
CA TYR A 80 -10.42 7.03 -5.25
C TYR A 80 -11.06 5.72 -5.65
N ASP A 81 -12.10 5.81 -6.46
CA ASP A 81 -12.89 4.66 -6.91
C ASP A 81 -12.55 4.45 -8.37
N VAL A 82 -11.81 3.39 -8.67
CA VAL A 82 -11.32 3.11 -10.02
C VAL A 82 -12.42 2.69 -10.98
N SER A 83 -13.65 2.42 -10.50
CA SER A 83 -14.81 2.25 -11.39
C SER A 83 -15.28 3.58 -12.00
N LYS A 84 -14.85 4.73 -11.44
CA LYS A 84 -15.29 6.06 -11.85
C LYS A 84 -14.16 6.76 -12.61
N PRO A 85 -14.31 7.03 -13.93
CA PRO A 85 -13.29 7.71 -14.72
C PRO A 85 -12.81 9.03 -14.12
N MET A 86 -13.73 9.82 -13.54
CA MET A 86 -13.39 11.08 -12.86
C MET A 86 -12.50 10.90 -11.63
N HIS A 87 -12.66 9.79 -10.90
CA HIS A 87 -11.79 9.49 -9.76
C HIS A 87 -10.40 9.05 -10.22
N ILE A 88 -10.29 8.30 -11.32
CA ILE A 88 -8.99 7.97 -11.93
C ILE A 88 -8.28 9.25 -12.35
N ARG A 89 -8.96 10.13 -13.08
CA ARG A 89 -8.39 11.43 -13.51
C ARG A 89 -7.91 12.27 -12.32
N ALA A 90 -8.75 12.39 -11.29
CA ALA A 90 -8.37 13.12 -10.07
C ALA A 90 -7.18 12.46 -9.33
N ALA A 91 -7.09 11.13 -9.33
CA ALA A 91 -5.97 10.40 -8.75
C ALA A 91 -4.67 10.68 -9.54
N LEU A 92 -4.72 10.63 -10.87
CA LEU A 92 -3.59 10.96 -11.76
C LEU A 92 -3.06 12.38 -11.49
N GLU A 93 -3.95 13.37 -11.49
CA GLU A 93 -3.57 14.77 -11.24
C GLU A 93 -2.93 14.96 -9.85
N ARG A 94 -3.47 14.27 -8.85
CA ARG A 94 -2.94 14.31 -7.48
C ARG A 94 -1.61 13.60 -7.34
N HIS A 95 -1.40 12.52 -8.09
CA HIS A 95 -0.13 11.77 -8.10
C HIS A 95 1.00 12.65 -8.62
N LEU A 96 0.75 13.37 -9.70
CA LEU A 96 1.71 14.33 -10.26
C LEU A 96 2.06 15.47 -9.30
N LYS A 97 1.10 15.92 -8.47
CA LYS A 97 1.30 17.07 -7.56
C LYS A 97 1.83 16.68 -6.17
N HIS A 98 1.45 15.52 -5.65
CA HIS A 98 1.71 15.15 -4.25
C HIS A 98 2.53 13.86 -4.12
N GLY A 99 2.81 13.19 -5.24
CA GLY A 99 3.64 11.99 -5.27
C GLY A 99 2.87 10.68 -5.14
N PRO A 100 3.59 9.60 -4.77
CA PRO A 100 3.11 8.24 -4.86
C PRO A 100 1.82 7.94 -4.10
N MET A 101 0.99 7.10 -4.71
CA MET A 101 -0.28 6.63 -4.15
C MET A 101 -0.21 5.20 -3.66
N VAL A 102 -1.16 4.80 -2.82
CA VAL A 102 -1.37 3.39 -2.47
C VAL A 102 -2.54 2.86 -3.28
N ALA A 103 -2.30 1.79 -4.03
CA ALA A 103 -3.35 1.04 -4.71
C ALA A 103 -3.52 -0.33 -4.04
N VAL A 104 -4.75 -0.83 -4.05
CA VAL A 104 -5.08 -2.18 -3.57
C VAL A 104 -5.82 -2.89 -4.70
N PHE A 105 -5.39 -4.10 -5.03
CA PHE A 105 -5.98 -4.88 -6.11
C PHE A 105 -5.99 -6.37 -5.75
N TRP A 106 -6.87 -7.14 -6.39
CA TRP A 106 -6.99 -8.58 -6.17
C TRP A 106 -5.91 -9.35 -6.92
N ILE A 107 -5.43 -10.43 -6.31
CA ILE A 107 -4.43 -11.33 -6.92
C ILE A 107 -5.03 -12.69 -7.30
N SER A 108 -4.65 -13.19 -8.48
CA SER A 108 -4.96 -14.53 -8.99
C SER A 108 -3.69 -15.35 -9.20
N ALA A 109 -3.85 -16.63 -9.53
CA ALA A 109 -2.73 -17.58 -9.62
C ALA A 109 -1.61 -17.18 -10.61
N ASN A 110 -1.90 -16.33 -11.60
CA ASN A 110 -0.94 -15.83 -12.57
C ASN A 110 -0.11 -14.63 -12.08
N TYR A 111 -0.36 -14.11 -10.88
CA TYR A 111 0.30 -12.89 -10.38
C TYR A 111 1.83 -12.99 -10.40
N ASP A 112 2.39 -14.05 -9.82
CA ASP A 112 3.85 -14.22 -9.74
C ASP A 112 4.50 -14.36 -11.12
N ASP A 113 3.84 -15.07 -12.04
CA ASP A 113 4.33 -15.27 -13.40
C ASP A 113 4.35 -13.95 -14.18
N CYS A 114 3.25 -13.17 -14.12
CA CYS A 114 3.21 -11.85 -14.74
C CYS A 114 4.28 -10.92 -14.18
N MET A 115 4.47 -10.90 -12.86
CA MET A 115 5.47 -10.03 -12.22
C MET A 115 6.90 -10.42 -12.57
N LYS A 116 7.22 -11.72 -12.54
CA LYS A 116 8.56 -12.24 -12.90
C LYS A 116 8.92 -11.94 -14.35
N ASN A 117 7.95 -12.09 -15.26
CA ASN A 117 8.17 -11.88 -16.69
C ASN A 117 8.05 -10.41 -17.11
N GLY A 118 7.67 -9.52 -16.19
CA GLY A 118 7.42 -8.12 -16.52
C GLY A 118 6.29 -8.00 -17.55
N VAL A 119 5.16 -8.65 -17.32
CA VAL A 119 3.96 -8.49 -18.15
C VAL A 119 2.93 -7.70 -17.35
N VAL A 120 2.07 -6.93 -18.05
CA VAL A 120 0.94 -6.26 -17.41
C VAL A 120 0.03 -7.31 -16.78
N TYR A 121 0.00 -7.34 -15.45
CA TYR A 121 -0.82 -8.29 -14.71
C TYR A 121 -2.31 -7.95 -14.86
N ARG A 122 -3.09 -8.93 -15.34
CA ARG A 122 -4.56 -8.88 -15.42
C ARG A 122 -5.16 -9.93 -14.49
N PHE A 123 -6.17 -9.52 -13.73
CA PHE A 123 -6.80 -10.39 -12.73
C PHE A 123 -7.72 -11.42 -13.40
N ILE A 124 -7.51 -12.69 -13.06
CA ILE A 124 -8.32 -13.79 -13.57
C ILE A 124 -9.42 -14.12 -12.55
N HIS A 125 -10.64 -13.62 -12.79
CA HIS A 125 -11.80 -13.80 -11.92
C HIS A 125 -12.16 -15.26 -11.61
N ILE A 126 -11.83 -16.18 -12.52
CA ILE A 126 -12.14 -17.62 -12.40
C ILE A 126 -11.12 -18.36 -11.50
N ARG A 127 -9.92 -17.79 -11.30
CA ARG A 127 -8.84 -18.37 -10.49
C ARG A 127 -8.31 -17.40 -9.43
N PRO A 128 -9.18 -16.83 -8.57
CA PRO A 128 -8.73 -15.96 -7.50
C PRO A 128 -7.91 -16.77 -6.49
N LEU A 129 -6.80 -16.20 -6.01
CA LEU A 129 -6.14 -16.78 -4.85
C LEU A 129 -7.03 -16.54 -3.63
N ARG A 130 -7.24 -17.60 -2.86
CA ARG A 130 -8.08 -17.60 -1.66
C ARG A 130 -7.20 -17.89 -0.46
N ASP A 131 -7.49 -17.21 0.64
CA ASP A 131 -6.81 -17.48 1.89
C ASP A 131 -7.21 -18.89 2.37
N LYS A 132 -6.23 -19.78 2.54
CA LYS A 132 -6.45 -21.16 2.98
C LYS A 132 -6.59 -21.27 4.50
N GLU A 133 -6.23 -20.23 5.24
CA GLU A 133 -6.22 -20.22 6.71
C GLU A 133 -7.53 -19.69 7.30
N ILE A 134 -8.40 -19.09 6.48
CA ILE A 134 -9.70 -18.57 6.90
C ILE A 134 -10.77 -19.57 6.47
N SER A 135 -11.53 -20.10 7.44
CA SER A 135 -12.58 -21.10 7.25
C SER A 135 -13.69 -20.68 6.27
N ASP A 136 -13.78 -19.39 5.96
CA ASP A 136 -14.66 -18.84 4.94
C ASP A 136 -13.90 -18.73 3.62
N ALA A 137 -13.98 -19.78 2.79
CA ALA A 137 -13.30 -19.96 1.49
C ALA A 137 -13.68 -18.92 0.40
N LYS A 138 -14.22 -17.76 0.80
CA LYS A 138 -14.63 -16.64 -0.05
C LYS A 138 -13.71 -15.43 0.05
N VAL A 139 -12.77 -15.40 1.00
CA VAL A 139 -11.85 -14.25 1.14
C VAL A 139 -10.81 -14.29 0.02
N ARG A 140 -10.99 -13.43 -0.99
CA ARG A 140 -10.01 -13.19 -2.05
C ARG A 140 -8.77 -12.52 -1.46
N ILE A 141 -7.59 -12.89 -1.93
CA ILE A 141 -6.34 -12.25 -1.51
C ILE A 141 -6.15 -10.96 -2.29
N SER A 142 -5.85 -9.87 -1.59
CA SER A 142 -5.49 -8.57 -2.18
C SER A 142 -4.03 -8.22 -1.87
N HIS A 143 -3.44 -7.43 -2.76
CA HIS A 143 -2.12 -6.85 -2.59
C HIS A 143 -2.23 -5.33 -2.60
N ALA A 144 -1.59 -4.68 -1.62
CA ALA A 144 -1.41 -3.24 -1.57
C ALA A 144 -0.02 -2.83 -2.06
N VAL A 145 0.06 -1.90 -3.01
CA VAL A 145 1.32 -1.46 -3.63
C VAL A 145 1.46 0.06 -3.60
N CYS A 146 2.70 0.54 -3.71
CA CYS A 146 3.01 1.95 -3.90
C CYS A 146 3.09 2.28 -5.39
N VAL A 147 2.06 2.94 -5.92
CA VAL A 147 2.01 3.39 -7.31
C VAL A 147 3.00 4.53 -7.50
N VAL A 148 3.92 4.36 -8.43
CA VAL A 148 4.94 5.36 -8.78
C VAL A 148 4.62 6.05 -10.11
N ASN A 149 3.87 5.38 -11.00
CA ASN A 149 3.43 5.98 -12.26
C ASN A 149 2.21 5.27 -12.84
N PHE A 150 1.70 5.81 -13.94
CA PHE A 150 0.59 5.29 -14.73
C PHE A 150 1.04 5.20 -16.20
N GLY A 151 0.50 4.23 -16.94
CA GLY A 151 0.86 4.04 -18.34
C GLY A 151 -0.24 3.33 -19.13
N ILE A 152 0.01 3.21 -20.44
CA ILE A 152 -0.83 2.49 -21.39
C ILE A 152 0.10 1.61 -22.23
N GLU A 153 -0.23 0.34 -22.38
CA GLU A 153 0.48 -0.63 -23.22
C GLU A 153 -0.56 -1.42 -24.01
N GLU A 154 -0.48 -1.39 -25.34
CA GLU A 154 -1.45 -2.06 -26.24
C GLU A 154 -2.91 -1.73 -25.87
N ASP A 155 -3.21 -0.44 -25.69
CA ASP A 155 -4.52 0.08 -25.26
C ASP A 155 -4.98 -0.34 -23.86
N VAL A 156 -4.12 -1.00 -23.06
CA VAL A 156 -4.42 -1.40 -21.69
C VAL A 156 -3.83 -0.40 -20.69
N PRO A 157 -4.67 0.36 -19.94
CA PRO A 157 -4.19 1.24 -18.89
C PRO A 157 -3.72 0.44 -17.67
N PHE A 158 -2.54 0.79 -17.16
CA PHE A 158 -1.94 0.11 -16.02
C PHE A 158 -1.40 1.08 -14.96
N LEU A 159 -1.28 0.56 -13.74
CA LEU A 159 -0.55 1.16 -12.63
C LEU A 159 0.86 0.57 -12.59
N LEU A 160 1.87 1.43 -12.53
CA LEU A 160 3.26 1.07 -12.32
C LEU A 160 3.61 1.19 -10.84
N PHE A 161 4.19 0.15 -10.25
CA PHE A 161 4.62 0.15 -8.86
C PHE A 161 5.98 -0.53 -8.71
N ARG A 162 6.71 -0.18 -7.66
CA ARG A 162 8.02 -0.79 -7.37
C ARG A 162 7.86 -2.21 -6.83
N LEU A 163 8.73 -3.10 -7.29
CA LEU A 163 8.96 -4.43 -6.75
C LEU A 163 10.30 -4.44 -6.01
N ASP A 164 10.29 -4.89 -4.76
CA ASP A 164 11.50 -5.01 -3.94
C ASP A 164 11.86 -6.50 -3.76
N ILE A 165 11.85 -7.27 -4.85
CA ILE A 165 12.14 -8.72 -4.85
C ILE A 165 13.36 -9.00 -5.74
N ALA A 166 14.40 -9.63 -5.16
CA ALA A 166 15.61 -9.98 -5.89
C ALA A 166 15.31 -10.94 -7.05
N GLY A 167 15.87 -10.66 -8.22
CA GLY A 167 15.69 -11.46 -9.44
C GLY A 167 14.37 -11.22 -10.18
N TRP A 168 13.53 -10.30 -9.71
CA TRP A 168 12.35 -9.83 -10.44
C TRP A 168 12.66 -8.49 -11.12
N PRO A 169 11.86 -8.08 -12.13
CA PRO A 169 11.90 -6.73 -12.66
C PRO A 169 11.73 -5.69 -11.55
N GLU A 170 12.36 -4.51 -11.72
CA GLU A 170 12.28 -3.42 -10.75
C GLU A 170 10.84 -2.89 -10.57
N PHE A 171 10.04 -2.95 -11.64
CA PHE A 171 8.69 -2.42 -11.64
C PHE A 171 7.66 -3.48 -12.06
N GLY A 172 6.61 -3.58 -11.25
CA GLY A 172 5.40 -4.33 -11.56
C GLY A 172 4.39 -3.44 -12.28
N ARG A 173 3.59 -4.07 -13.15
CA ARG A 173 2.50 -3.44 -13.89
C ARG A 173 1.21 -4.19 -13.60
N VAL A 174 0.16 -3.47 -13.25
CA VAL A 174 -1.18 -4.04 -13.01
C VAL A 174 -2.24 -3.26 -13.76
N GLU A 175 -3.08 -3.96 -14.50
CA GLU A 175 -4.27 -3.39 -15.13
C GLU A 175 -5.20 -2.78 -14.06
N MET A 176 -5.80 -1.63 -14.37
CA MET A 176 -6.77 -1.00 -13.47
C MET A 176 -8.01 -1.88 -13.33
N GLN A 177 -8.16 -2.53 -12.17
CA GLN A 177 -9.32 -3.39 -11.89
C GLN A 177 -10.54 -2.52 -11.54
N SER A 178 -11.48 -2.36 -12.47
CA SER A 178 -12.83 -1.92 -12.11
C SER A 178 -13.59 -3.10 -11.51
N ASN A 179 -14.21 -2.93 -10.34
CA ASN A 179 -15.18 -3.91 -9.87
C ASN A 179 -16.31 -3.98 -10.92
N MET A 180 -16.42 -5.11 -11.62
CA MET A 180 -17.70 -5.52 -12.23
C MET A 180 -18.67 -5.88 -11.10
#